data_AF-H1YYK2-F1
#
_entry.id   AF-H1YYK2-F1
#
_cell.length_a   1.000
_cell.length_b   1.000
_cell.length_c   1.000
_cell.angle_alpha   90.00
_cell.angle_beta   90.00
_cell.angle_gamma   90.00
#
_symmetry.space_group_name_H-M   'P 1'
#
loop_
_entity.id
_entity.type
_entity.pdbx_description
1 polymer ?
#
loop_
_entity_poly.entity_id
_entity_poly.type
_entity_poly.pdbx_seq_one_letter_code
_entity_poly.pdbx_strand_id
1 'polypeptide(L)'
;MSLLNQYNSCPKGPDPGFNGAAFLGWLKKRGGIRREKDCERKCQENGFTAKSFIKQAGMEYIRIGQTGNGNKVIQRVDKVWADQWMTYYDVEVPHHRHWTNL
;
A
#
# COMPACT_ATOMS: atom_id res chain seq x y z
N MET A 1 17.90 21.76 -21.80
CA MET A 1 16.82 20.83 -22.18
C MET A 1 16.51 19.99 -20.97
N SER A 2 15.29 20.15 -20.44
CA SER A 2 14.89 19.62 -19.13
C SER A 2 14.87 18.10 -19.10
N LEU A 3 15.52 17.55 -18.08
CA LEU A 3 15.32 16.20 -17.56
C LEU A 3 13.84 16.03 -17.22
N LEU A 4 13.17 14.97 -17.71
CA LEU A 4 12.00 14.30 -17.12
C LEU A 4 11.37 13.38 -18.18
N ASN A 5 11.80 12.11 -18.25
CA ASN A 5 10.93 10.95 -18.54
C ASN A 5 11.77 9.67 -18.62
N GLN A 6 12.21 9.16 -17.47
CA GLN A 6 12.42 7.72 -17.36
C GLN A 6 11.06 7.12 -17.02
N TYR A 7 10.42 6.55 -18.05
CA TYR A 7 9.27 5.65 -18.01
C TYR A 7 8.88 5.13 -16.61
N ASN A 8 7.92 5.79 -15.95
CA ASN A 8 7.06 5.08 -15.01
C ASN A 8 6.03 4.32 -15.85
N SER A 9 6.47 3.22 -16.47
CA SER A 9 5.58 2.25 -17.09
C SER A 9 4.49 1.87 -16.09
N CYS A 10 3.24 1.79 -16.55
CA CYS A 10 2.10 1.34 -15.74
C CYS A 10 2.51 0.09 -14.93
N PRO A 11 2.44 0.13 -13.58
CA PRO A 11 2.83 -0.99 -12.73
C PRO A 11 2.11 -2.28 -13.11
N LYS A 12 2.73 -3.42 -12.82
CA LYS A 12 2.10 -4.73 -13.05
C LYS A 12 1.13 -5.06 -11.92
N GLY A 13 0.12 -5.86 -12.25
CA GLY A 13 -0.90 -6.30 -11.30
C GLY A 13 -2.10 -5.36 -11.22
N PRO A 14 -3.02 -5.61 -10.28
CA PRO A 14 -4.26 -4.86 -10.16
C PRO A 14 -3.99 -3.45 -9.67
N ASP A 15 -4.64 -2.48 -10.31
CA ASP A 15 -4.59 -1.07 -9.94
C ASP A 15 -5.42 -0.82 -8.66
N PRO A 16 -4.79 -0.40 -7.54
CA PRO A 16 -5.50 -0.07 -6.31
C PRO A 16 -6.23 1.28 -6.37
N GLY A 17 -6.04 2.07 -7.43
CA GLY A 17 -6.45 3.46 -7.52
C GLY A 17 -5.66 4.37 -6.58
N PHE A 18 -5.79 5.68 -6.76
CA PHE A 18 -5.13 6.68 -5.90
C PHE A 18 -5.42 6.47 -4.41
N ASN A 19 -6.69 6.28 -4.05
CA ASN A 19 -7.11 6.09 -2.66
C ASN A 19 -6.56 4.78 -2.05
N GLY A 20 -6.50 3.72 -2.84
CA GLY A 20 -5.87 2.46 -2.42
C GLY A 20 -4.36 2.59 -2.25
N ALA A 21 -3.69 3.28 -3.17
CA ALA A 21 -2.27 3.59 -3.06
C ALA A 21 -1.96 4.45 -1.82
N ALA A 22 -2.80 5.44 -1.50
CA ALA A 22 -2.68 6.24 -0.29
C ALA A 22 -2.83 5.39 0.99
N PHE A 23 -3.75 4.42 0.99
CA PHE A 23 -3.87 3.45 2.07
C PHE A 23 -2.63 2.55 2.20
N LEU A 24 -2.09 2.06 1.08
CA LEU A 24 -0.84 1.27 1.07
C LEU A 24 0.32 2.09 1.66
N GLY A 25 0.41 3.39 1.36
CA GLY A 25 1.41 4.30 1.94
C GLY A 25 1.24 4.48 3.44
N TRP A 26 0.00 4.67 3.89
CA TRP A 26 -0.32 4.74 5.32
C TRP A 26 0.03 3.45 6.07
N LEU A 27 -0.17 2.29 5.43
CA LEU A 27 0.15 0.97 5.98
C LEU A 27 1.67 0.72 6.00
N LYS A 28 2.40 1.11 4.93
CA LYS A 28 3.87 1.05 4.85
C LYS A 28 4.54 1.84 5.97
N LYS A 29 4.08 3.08 6.23
CA LYS A 29 4.51 3.92 7.39
C LYS A 29 4.42 3.21 8.74
N ARG A 30 3.58 2.18 8.83
CA ARG A 30 3.23 1.48 10.05
C ARG A 30 3.79 0.06 10.11
N GLY A 31 4.75 -0.28 9.25
CA GLY A 31 5.40 -1.59 9.20
C GLY A 31 4.74 -2.58 8.23
N GLY A 32 3.80 -2.13 7.40
CA GLY A 32 3.16 -2.97 6.39
C GLY A 32 2.10 -3.94 6.93
N ILE A 33 1.78 -3.87 8.21
CA ILE A 33 0.79 -4.71 8.89
C ILE A 33 0.10 -3.95 10.03
N ARG A 34 -1.23 -4.00 10.09
CA ARG A 34 -2.02 -3.38 11.18
C ARG A 34 -3.30 -4.14 11.47
N ARG A 35 -3.92 -3.86 12.62
CA ARG A 35 -5.18 -4.49 13.03
C ARG A 35 -6.25 -4.19 11.98
N GLU A 36 -7.08 -5.19 11.69
CA GLU A 36 -8.16 -5.09 10.69
C GLU A 36 -9.04 -3.86 10.93
N LYS A 37 -9.44 -3.61 12.19
CA LYS A 37 -10.26 -2.43 12.56
C LYS A 37 -9.61 -1.09 12.24
N ASP A 38 -8.29 -0.98 12.38
CA ASP A 38 -7.56 0.27 12.11
C ASP A 38 -7.44 0.48 10.61
N CYS A 39 -7.22 -0.60 9.86
CA CYS A 39 -7.22 -0.58 8.41
C CYS A 39 -8.61 -0.26 7.85
N GLU A 40 -9.68 -0.87 8.38
CA GLU A 40 -11.05 -0.61 7.94
C GLU A 40 -11.42 0.87 8.12
N ARG A 41 -11.14 1.45 9.29
CA ARG A 41 -11.32 2.89 9.51
C ARG A 41 -10.53 3.71 8.47
N LYS A 42 -9.28 3.34 8.19
CA LYS A 42 -8.48 4.09 7.22
C LYS A 42 -8.99 3.95 5.78
N CYS A 43 -9.47 2.78 5.40
CA CYS A 43 -10.13 2.56 4.11
C CYS A 43 -11.36 3.45 3.97
N GLN A 44 -12.19 3.53 5.03
CA GLN A 44 -13.40 4.34 5.05
C GLN A 44 -13.10 5.84 4.92
N GLU A 45 -12.05 6.34 5.58
CA GLU A 45 -11.55 7.71 5.40
C GLU A 45 -11.16 8.00 3.92
N ASN A 46 -10.75 6.97 3.18
CA ASN A 46 -10.38 7.05 1.77
C ASN A 46 -11.54 6.65 0.83
N GLY A 47 -12.77 6.47 1.34
CA GLY A 47 -13.97 6.21 0.54
C GLY A 47 -14.19 4.76 0.10
N PHE A 48 -13.55 3.77 0.74
CA PHE A 48 -13.75 2.35 0.43
C PHE A 48 -13.70 1.46 1.69
N THR A 49 -13.93 0.14 1.54
CA THR A 49 -13.82 -0.81 2.66
C THR A 49 -12.59 -1.71 2.50
N ALA A 50 -12.03 -2.22 3.59
CA ALA A 50 -10.90 -3.15 3.49
C ALA A 50 -11.29 -4.44 2.77
N LYS A 51 -12.52 -4.92 2.97
CA LYS A 51 -13.05 -6.11 2.29
C LYS A 51 -13.15 -5.91 0.78
N SER A 52 -13.69 -4.77 0.33
CA SER A 52 -13.79 -4.47 -1.11
C SER A 52 -12.40 -4.30 -1.73
N PHE A 53 -11.48 -3.64 -1.02
CA PHE A 53 -10.11 -3.45 -1.47
C PHE A 53 -9.36 -4.78 -1.65
N ILE A 54 -9.43 -5.68 -0.67
CA ILE A 54 -8.78 -7.00 -0.77
C ILE A 54 -9.41 -7.85 -1.87
N LYS A 55 -10.73 -7.77 -2.06
CA LYS A 55 -11.42 -8.49 -3.15
C LYS A 55 -10.97 -7.99 -4.53
N GLN A 56 -10.78 -6.68 -4.68
CA GLN A 56 -10.34 -6.06 -5.93
C GLN A 56 -8.86 -6.32 -6.21
N ALA A 57 -8.01 -6.16 -5.20
CA ALA A 57 -6.58 -6.34 -5.34
C ALA A 57 -6.19 -7.81 -5.44
N GLY A 58 -6.80 -8.70 -4.66
CA GLY A 58 -6.37 -10.10 -4.54
C GLY A 58 -5.50 -10.34 -3.30
N MET A 59 -5.64 -11.54 -2.73
CA MET A 59 -5.02 -11.91 -1.45
C MET A 59 -3.50 -12.12 -1.55
N GLU A 60 -2.99 -12.31 -2.76
CA GLU A 60 -1.57 -12.39 -3.08
C GLU A 60 -0.86 -11.02 -2.93
N TYR A 61 -1.61 -9.92 -2.99
CA TYR A 61 -1.10 -8.56 -2.83
C TYR A 61 -1.36 -8.00 -1.43
N ILE A 62 -2.56 -8.21 -0.91
CA ILE A 62 -2.98 -7.75 0.43
C ILE A 62 -4.01 -8.71 1.02
N ARG A 63 -3.84 -9.10 2.28
CA ARG A 63 -4.70 -10.10 2.92
C ARG A 63 -5.09 -9.77 4.35
N ILE A 64 -6.19 -10.37 4.79
CA ILE A 64 -6.50 -10.53 6.22
C ILE A 64 -5.74 -11.75 6.72
N GLY A 65 -4.98 -11.57 7.81
CA GLY A 65 -4.32 -12.63 8.56
C GLY A 65 -4.71 -12.58 10.04
N GLN A 66 -4.10 -13.45 10.83
CA GLN A 66 -4.23 -13.47 12.28
C GLN A 66 -2.85 -13.47 12.93
N THR A 67 -2.71 -12.72 14.01
CA THR A 67 -1.53 -12.80 14.88
C THR A 67 -1.62 -14.04 15.77
N GLY A 68 -0.50 -14.45 16.38
CA GLY A 68 -0.47 -15.62 17.28
C GLY A 68 -1.40 -15.53 18.50
N ASN A 69 -1.89 -14.34 18.84
CA ASN A 69 -2.90 -14.12 19.89
C ASN A 69 -4.33 -13.93 19.34
N GLY A 70 -4.61 -14.34 18.10
CA GLY A 70 -5.94 -14.37 17.50
C GLY A 70 -6.46 -13.03 16.95
N ASN A 71 -5.70 -11.93 17.06
CA ASN A 71 -6.14 -10.65 16.51
C ASN A 71 -6.09 -10.66 14.99
N LYS A 72 -7.18 -10.21 14.35
CA LYS A 72 -7.22 -10.02 12.90
C LYS A 72 -6.39 -8.81 12.49
N VAL A 73 -5.58 -9.00 11.47
CA VAL A 73 -4.68 -7.98 10.90
C VAL A 73 -4.81 -7.96 9.40
N ILE A 74 -4.52 -6.82 8.78
CA ILE A 74 -4.34 -6.70 7.34
C ILE A 74 -2.86 -6.46 7.08
N GLN A 75 -2.31 -7.26 6.16
CA GLN A 75 -0.90 -7.29 5.82
C GLN A 75 -0.73 -7.08 4.31
N ARG A 76 0.23 -6.22 3.97
CA ARG A 76 0.79 -6.11 2.62
C ARG A 76 1.66 -7.32 2.32
N VAL A 77 1.26 -8.14 1.36
CA VAL A 77 1.93 -9.39 0.99
C VAL A 77 2.99 -9.12 -0.07
N ASP A 78 2.57 -8.60 -1.23
CA ASP A 78 3.49 -8.15 -2.27
C ASP A 78 3.92 -6.70 -2.01
N LYS A 79 5.15 -6.56 -1.55
CA LYS A 79 5.74 -5.24 -1.25
C LYS A 79 6.10 -4.48 -2.53
N VAL A 80 6.52 -5.18 -3.58
CA VAL A 80 6.98 -4.59 -4.83
C VAL A 80 5.79 -4.01 -5.59
N TRP A 81 4.70 -4.77 -5.72
CA TRP A 81 3.44 -4.29 -6.29
C TRP A 81 2.99 -3.00 -5.61
N ALA A 82 2.94 -3.01 -4.28
CA ALA A 82 2.48 -1.85 -3.53
C ALA A 82 3.42 -0.65 -3.70
N ASP A 83 4.74 -0.86 -3.64
CA ASP A 83 5.73 0.22 -3.81
C ASP A 83 5.62 0.84 -5.22
N GLN A 84 5.50 0.02 -6.27
CA GLN A 84 5.31 0.51 -7.65
C GLN A 84 4.04 1.35 -7.82
N TRP A 85 2.90 0.91 -7.28
CA TRP A 85 1.66 1.67 -7.35
C TRP A 85 1.71 2.96 -6.51
N MET A 86 2.39 2.94 -5.37
CA MET A 86 2.59 4.15 -4.57
C MET A 86 3.48 5.17 -5.29
N THR A 87 4.54 4.73 -5.97
CA THR A 87 5.39 5.61 -6.80
C THR A 87 4.59 6.15 -7.99
N TYR A 88 3.80 5.29 -8.67
CA TYR A 88 2.98 5.68 -9.81
C TYR A 88 1.98 6.80 -9.48
N TYR A 89 1.35 6.73 -8.30
CA TYR A 89 0.40 7.73 -7.81
C TYR A 89 1.06 8.88 -7.00
N ASP A 90 2.39 8.93 -6.92
CA ASP A 90 3.16 9.91 -6.14
C ASP A 90 2.75 10.01 -4.64
N VAL A 91 2.41 8.86 -4.05
CA VAL A 91 2.06 8.72 -2.63
C VAL A 91 3.05 7.84 -1.88
N GLU A 92 4.18 7.52 -2.51
CA GLU A 92 5.21 6.72 -1.90
C GLU A 92 5.74 7.37 -0.63
N VAL A 93 5.82 6.55 0.41
CA VAL A 93 6.52 6.93 1.62
C VAL A 93 7.95 6.41 1.52
N PRO A 94 8.97 7.30 1.53
CA PRO A 94 10.36 6.91 1.52
C PRO A 94 10.65 5.93 2.65
N HIS A 95 11.28 4.80 2.31
CA HIS A 95 11.79 3.87 3.30
C HIS A 95 13.06 4.52 3.91
N HIS A 96 12.97 5.10 5.11
CA HIS A 96 14.14 5.71 5.76
C HIS A 96 15.23 4.66 6.05
N ARG A 97 16.15 4.49 5.08
CA ARG A 97 17.57 4.13 5.26
C ARG A 97 18.34 4.40 3.96
N HIS A 98 18.30 5.64 3.51
CA HIS A 98 19.49 6.27 2.95
C HIS A 98 19.49 7.69 3.50
N TRP A 99 20.41 7.97 4.41
CA TRP A 99 20.82 9.36 4.61
C TRP A 99 21.44 9.78 3.29
N THR A 100 20.75 10.63 2.54
CA THR A 100 21.43 11.43 1.53
C THR A 100 22.23 12.45 2.34
N ASN A 101 23.50 12.15 2.58
CA ASN A 101 24.46 13.17 2.96
C ASN A 101 24.48 14.17 1.80
N LEU A 102 23.83 15.32 2.01
CA LEU A 102 24.16 16.55 1.31
C LEU A 102 25.52 17.04 1.79
#